data_AF-A0A1Q7T5R7-F1
#
_entry.id   AF-A0A1Q7T5R7-F1
#
_cell.length_a   1.000
_cell.length_b   1.000
_cell.length_c   1.000
_cell.angle_alpha   90.00
_cell.angle_beta   90.00
_cell.angle_gamma   90.00
#
_symmetry.space_group_name_H-M   'P 1'
#
loop_
_entity.id
_entity.type
_entity.pdbx_description
1 polymer ?
#
loop_
_entity_poly.entity_id
_entity_poly.type
_entity_poly.pdbx_seq_one_letter_code
_entity_poly.pdbx_strand_id
1 'polypeptide(L)'
;MPILDLSIDTLLTTTRSVRKRLDLSRPVEPGVIDECLELALQAPTASNSQSWHFVVVTDPHQRQALATIYRKGAERYRELMTPVYQKRAAASEQEARTVAGLLDSGQYLIDHLHEVPVHVIPCIQGRTDHLPIVAQSGTWGSIMPAAWSFMLAARLS
;
A
#
# COMPACT_ATOMS: atom_id res chain seq x y z
N MET A 1 -6.71 -21.95 5.94
CA MET A 1 -7.06 -21.24 4.69
C MET A 1 -6.21 -21.82 3.56
N PRO A 2 -6.71 -22.02 2.33
CA PRO A 2 -5.89 -22.63 1.29
C PRO A 2 -4.84 -21.62 0.83
N ILE A 3 -3.60 -21.83 1.27
CA ILE A 3 -2.42 -21.13 0.74
C ILE A 3 -2.42 -21.38 -0.77
N LEU A 4 -2.47 -20.32 -1.58
CA LEU A 4 -2.32 -20.46 -3.02
C LEU A 4 -0.94 -21.07 -3.32
N ASP A 5 -0.93 -22.19 -4.05
CA ASP A 5 0.32 -22.84 -4.48
C ASP A 5 0.93 -22.05 -5.65
N LEU A 6 1.55 -20.91 -5.33
CA LEU A 6 2.23 -20.04 -6.28
C LEU A 6 3.74 -20.26 -6.22
N SER A 7 4.38 -20.41 -7.38
CA SER A 7 5.83 -20.29 -7.46
C SER A 7 6.29 -18.88 -7.05
N ILE A 8 7.54 -18.76 -6.60
CA ILE A 8 8.15 -17.47 -6.24
C ILE A 8 8.04 -16.46 -7.39
N ASP A 9 8.36 -16.89 -8.62
CA ASP A 9 8.25 -16.05 -9.80
C ASP A 9 6.80 -15.59 -10.03
N THR A 10 5.82 -16.47 -9.88
CA THR A 10 4.41 -16.11 -10.04
C THR A 10 3.96 -15.12 -8.97
N LEU A 11 4.34 -15.36 -7.71
CA LEU A 11 4.02 -14.46 -6.60
C LEU A 11 4.58 -13.05 -6.86
N LEU A 12 5.87 -12.94 -7.20
CA LEU A 12 6.54 -11.65 -7.43
C LEU A 12 6.05 -10.96 -8.71
N THR A 13 5.80 -11.72 -9.78
CA THR A 13 5.38 -11.15 -11.07
C THR A 13 3.89 -10.91 -11.18
N THR A 14 3.05 -11.34 -10.22
CA THR A 14 1.60 -11.09 -10.26
C THR A 14 1.06 -10.28 -9.08
N THR A 15 1.84 -10.10 -8.01
CA THR A 15 1.49 -9.15 -6.95
C THR A 15 1.49 -7.73 -7.52
N ARG A 16 0.33 -7.07 -7.46
CA ARG A 16 0.06 -5.75 -8.06
C ARG A 16 -0.82 -4.93 -7.13
N SER A 17 -0.86 -3.62 -7.32
CA SER A 17 -1.89 -2.78 -6.71
C SER A 17 -3.26 -3.09 -7.32
N VAL A 18 -4.05 -3.91 -6.63
CA VAL A 18 -5.44 -4.24 -7.02
C VAL A 18 -6.38 -3.23 -6.36
N ARG A 19 -7.23 -2.58 -7.16
CA ARG A 19 -8.21 -1.59 -6.68
C ARG A 19 -9.62 -1.99 -7.12
N LYS A 20 -9.87 -1.96 -8.43
CA LYS A 20 -11.19 -2.24 -9.02
C LYS A 20 -11.69 -3.68 -8.96
N ARG A 21 -10.79 -4.64 -8.69
CA ARG A 21 -11.13 -6.08 -8.64
C ARG A 21 -11.21 -6.62 -7.21
N LEU A 22 -11.14 -5.75 -6.21
CA LEU A 22 -11.30 -6.16 -4.82
C LEU A 22 -12.77 -6.49 -4.58
N ASP A 23 -13.03 -7.64 -3.96
CA ASP A 23 -14.31 -7.89 -3.32
C ASP A 23 -14.31 -7.18 -1.95
N LEU A 24 -14.94 -6.01 -1.90
CA LEU A 24 -15.00 -5.16 -0.71
C LEU A 24 -16.00 -5.68 0.34
N SER A 25 -16.83 -6.67 -0.03
CA SER A 25 -17.84 -7.26 0.86
C SER A 25 -17.33 -8.51 1.60
N ARG A 26 -16.26 -9.12 1.08
CA ARG A 26 -15.67 -10.33 1.68
C ARG A 26 -15.05 -10.00 3.04
N PRO A 27 -15.48 -10.65 4.14
CA PRO A 27 -14.85 -10.48 5.44
C PRO A 27 -13.41 -10.99 5.41
N VAL A 28 -12.54 -10.39 6.23
CA VAL A 28 -11.16 -10.81 6.40
C VAL A 28 -10.99 -11.28 7.84
N GLU A 29 -10.68 -12.57 8.01
CA GLU A 29 -10.49 -13.15 9.33
C GLU A 29 -9.23 -12.59 10.01
N PRO A 30 -9.26 -12.25 11.31
CA PRO A 30 -8.11 -11.68 12.01
C PRO A 30 -6.83 -12.51 11.89
N GLY A 31 -6.95 -13.85 11.95
CA GLY A 31 -5.80 -14.76 11.84
C GLY A 31 -5.04 -14.63 10.51
N VAL A 32 -5.70 -14.20 9.42
CA VAL A 32 -5.03 -13.92 8.14
C VAL A 32 -4.08 -12.73 8.27
N ILE A 33 -4.52 -11.70 8.99
CA ILE A 33 -3.70 -10.51 9.24
C ILE A 33 -2.51 -10.88 10.13
N ASP A 34 -2.74 -11.69 11.16
CA ASP A 34 -1.69 -12.16 12.06
C ASP A 34 -0.61 -12.96 11.31
N GLU A 35 -1.02 -13.95 10.49
CA GLU A 35 -0.10 -14.73 9.64
C GLU A 35 0.70 -13.82 8.67
N CYS A 36 0.05 -12.83 8.06
CA CYS A 36 0.72 -11.87 7.19
C CYS A 36 1.74 -11.01 7.95
N LEU A 37 1.43 -10.60 9.17
CA LEU A 37 2.32 -9.81 10.03
C LEU A 37 3.53 -10.64 10.49
N GLU A 38 3.34 -11.90 10.87
CA GLU A 38 4.44 -12.79 11.26
C GLU A 38 5.50 -12.92 10.15
N LEU A 39 5.05 -13.04 8.90
CA LEU A 39 5.92 -13.05 7.72
C LEU A 39 6.53 -11.68 7.42
N ALA A 40 5.75 -10.61 7.56
CA ALA A 40 6.22 -9.23 7.33
C ALA A 40 7.38 -8.84 8.26
N LEU A 41 7.31 -9.27 9.53
CA LEU A 41 8.28 -8.95 10.57
C LEU A 41 9.63 -9.68 10.40
N GLN A 42 9.75 -10.61 9.45
CA GLN A 42 11.03 -11.21 9.07
C GLN A 42 11.91 -10.28 8.22
N ALA A 43 11.38 -9.14 7.78
CA ALA A 43 12.16 -8.15 7.03
C ALA A 43 13.37 -7.63 7.83
N PRO A 44 14.46 -7.21 7.15
CA PRO A 44 15.59 -6.59 7.85
C PRO A 44 15.26 -5.16 8.28
N THR A 45 15.86 -4.71 9.39
CA THR A 45 15.82 -3.30 9.83
C THR A 45 17.22 -2.73 10.06
N ALA A 46 17.36 -1.43 9.85
CA ALA A 46 18.61 -0.72 10.13
C ALA A 46 19.00 -0.92 11.61
N SER A 47 20.23 -1.41 11.82
CA SER A 47 20.77 -1.73 13.15
C SER A 47 19.87 -2.64 14.00
N ASN A 48 19.01 -3.45 13.38
CA ASN A 48 18.02 -4.28 14.07
C ASN A 48 17.12 -3.49 15.04
N SER A 49 16.81 -2.23 14.72
CA SER A 49 16.07 -1.32 15.60
C SER A 49 14.58 -1.67 15.76
N GLN A 50 13.99 -2.35 14.78
CA GLN A 50 12.59 -2.82 14.80
C GLN A 50 11.58 -1.73 15.22
N SER A 51 11.84 -0.47 14.87
CA SER A 51 11.03 0.69 15.25
C SER A 51 9.72 0.83 14.45
N TRP A 52 9.32 -0.24 13.76
CA TRP A 52 8.10 -0.30 12.97
C TRP A 52 6.89 -0.65 13.83
N HIS A 53 5.73 -0.30 13.32
CA HIS A 53 4.43 -0.65 13.89
C HIS A 53 3.48 -0.90 12.74
N PHE A 54 2.53 -1.82 12.90
CA PHE A 54 1.44 -2.00 11.95
C PHE A 54 0.13 -1.71 12.66
N VAL A 55 -0.58 -0.69 12.17
CA VAL A 55 -1.89 -0.33 12.71
C VAL A 55 -2.95 -0.98 11.84
N VAL A 56 -3.68 -1.93 12.43
CA VAL A 56 -4.81 -2.62 11.77
C VAL A 56 -6.11 -1.90 12.13
N VAL A 57 -6.83 -1.43 11.11
CA VAL A 57 -8.06 -0.65 11.27
C VAL A 57 -9.23 -1.39 10.63
N THR A 58 -10.15 -1.85 11.47
CA THR A 58 -11.38 -2.58 11.08
C THR A 58 -12.65 -1.79 11.39
N ASP A 59 -12.61 -0.90 12.39
CA ASP A 59 -13.76 -0.09 12.80
C ASP A 59 -14.25 0.82 11.66
N PRO A 60 -15.55 0.75 11.28
CA PRO A 60 -16.07 1.47 10.12
C PRO A 60 -15.93 3.00 10.25
N HIS A 61 -16.03 3.57 11.45
CA HIS A 61 -15.86 5.01 11.65
C HIS A 61 -14.39 5.44 11.45
N GLN A 62 -13.45 4.64 11.95
CA GLN A 62 -12.03 4.87 11.72
C GLN A 62 -11.65 4.70 10.25
N ARG A 63 -12.20 3.69 9.55
CA ARG A 63 -12.00 3.50 8.11
C ARG A 63 -12.51 4.71 7.31
N GLN A 64 -13.67 5.24 7.67
CA GLN A 64 -14.20 6.47 7.08
C GLN A 64 -13.31 7.69 7.35
N ALA A 65 -12.79 7.82 8.58
CA ALA A 65 -11.87 8.89 8.94
C ALA A 65 -10.56 8.81 8.14
N LEU A 66 -9.99 7.61 8.00
CA LEU A 66 -8.81 7.36 7.16
C LEU A 66 -9.06 7.72 5.70
N ALA A 67 -10.20 7.32 5.13
CA ALA A 67 -10.57 7.68 3.76
C ALA A 67 -10.69 9.20 3.56
N THR A 68 -11.19 9.91 4.57
CA THR A 68 -11.27 11.38 4.54
C THR A 68 -9.87 12.01 4.53
N ILE A 69 -8.94 11.52 5.34
CA ILE A 69 -7.54 11.99 5.35
C ILE A 69 -6.86 11.66 4.02
N TYR A 70 -7.03 10.43 3.54
CA TYR A 70 -6.46 9.97 2.29
C TYR A 70 -6.92 10.82 1.10
N ARG A 71 -8.21 11.18 1.03
CA ARG A 71 -8.76 12.04 -0.03
C ARG A 71 -8.08 13.40 -0.10
N LYS A 72 -7.85 14.05 1.05
CA LYS A 72 -7.10 15.32 1.11
C LYS A 72 -5.68 15.19 0.56
N GLY A 73 -4.99 14.11 0.94
CA GLY A 73 -3.65 13.80 0.40
C GLY A 73 -3.66 13.51 -1.10
N ALA A 74 -4.67 12.78 -1.58
CA ALA A 74 -4.82 12.40 -2.97
C ALA A 74 -5.12 13.59 -3.88
N GLU A 75 -5.93 14.56 -3.42
CA GLU A 75 -6.15 15.83 -4.12
C GLU A 75 -4.83 16.57 -4.32
N ARG A 76 -4.05 16.75 -3.24
CA ARG A 76 -2.76 17.41 -3.32
C ARG A 76 -1.77 16.67 -4.22
N TYR A 77 -1.72 15.34 -4.12
CA TYR A 77 -0.88 14.51 -4.97
C TYR A 77 -1.25 14.64 -6.45
N ARG A 78 -2.56 14.68 -6.75
CA ARG A 78 -3.06 14.86 -8.12
C ARG A 78 -2.61 16.18 -8.71
N GLU A 79 -2.72 17.29 -7.97
CA GLU A 79 -2.25 18.60 -8.40
C GLU A 79 -0.76 18.55 -8.80
N LEU A 80 0.08 18.01 -7.90
CA LEU A 80 1.52 17.91 -8.12
C LEU A 80 1.88 17.03 -9.31
N MET A 81 1.14 15.95 -9.53
CA MET A 81 1.43 14.97 -10.59
C MET A 81 0.76 15.27 -11.92
N THR A 82 -0.16 16.24 -11.99
CA THR A 82 -0.88 16.58 -13.23
C THR A 82 0.07 16.91 -14.40
N PRO A 83 1.11 17.75 -14.23
CA PRO A 83 2.04 18.04 -15.34
C PRO A 83 2.79 16.79 -15.82
N VAL A 84 3.14 15.89 -14.89
CA VAL A 84 3.83 14.62 -15.21
C VAL A 84 2.92 13.71 -16.04
N TYR A 85 1.66 13.56 -15.63
CA TYR A 85 0.69 12.74 -16.35
C TYR A 85 0.32 13.32 -17.71
N GLN A 86 0.20 14.65 -17.84
CA GLN A 86 -0.03 15.31 -19.12
C GLN A 86 1.12 15.09 -20.10
N LYS A 87 2.37 15.30 -19.63
CA LYS A 87 3.57 15.04 -20.44
C LYS A 87 3.64 13.58 -20.89
N ARG A 88 3.34 12.65 -19.99
CA ARG A 88 3.32 11.21 -20.29
C ARG A 88 2.24 10.86 -21.32
N ALA A 89 1.02 11.35 -21.13
CA ALA A 89 -0.10 11.08 -22.02
C ALA A 89 0.13 11.63 -23.45
N ALA A 90 0.88 12.73 -23.59
CA ALA A 90 1.22 13.30 -24.89
C ALA A 90 2.27 12.49 -25.68
N ALA A 91 2.94 11.50 -25.07
CA ALA A 91 4.02 10.75 -25.73
C ALA A 91 3.50 9.79 -26.81
N SER A 92 2.32 9.20 -26.62
CA SER A 92 1.63 8.34 -27.61
C SER A 92 0.19 8.08 -27.19
N GLU A 93 -0.65 7.61 -28.12
CA GLU A 93 -2.01 7.16 -27.76
C GLU A 93 -2.01 6.01 -26.73
N GLN A 94 -1.00 5.14 -26.78
CA GLN A 94 -0.88 4.04 -25.83
C GLN A 94 -0.57 4.54 -24.42
N GLU A 95 0.29 5.55 -24.30
CA GLU A 95 0.56 6.21 -23.02
C GLU A 95 -0.67 6.98 -22.52
N ALA A 96 -1.40 7.67 -23.42
CA ALA A 96 -2.64 8.33 -23.06
C ALA A 96 -3.67 7.35 -22.44
N ARG A 97 -3.88 6.19 -23.06
CA ARG A 97 -4.75 5.13 -22.52
C ARG A 97 -4.25 4.59 -21.18
N THR A 98 -2.94 4.40 -21.04
CA THR A 98 -2.32 3.90 -19.81
C THR A 98 -2.50 4.88 -18.65
N VAL A 99 -2.27 6.18 -18.91
CA VAL A 99 -2.48 7.25 -17.92
C VAL A 99 -3.96 7.35 -17.55
N ALA A 100 -4.87 7.31 -18.52
CA ALA A 100 -6.31 7.34 -18.26
C ALA A 100 -6.73 6.18 -17.33
N GLY A 101 -6.31 4.95 -17.63
CA GLY A 101 -6.59 3.78 -16.78
C GLY A 101 -5.96 3.86 -15.39
N LEU A 102 -4.76 4.43 -15.27
CA LEU A 102 -4.12 4.68 -13.97
C LEU A 102 -4.92 5.65 -13.12
N LEU A 103 -5.35 6.78 -13.69
CA LEU A 103 -6.12 7.82 -13.01
C LEU A 103 -7.50 7.31 -12.59
N ASP A 104 -8.19 6.61 -13.49
CA ASP A 104 -9.49 5.98 -13.25
C ASP A 104 -9.41 4.90 -12.16
N SER A 105 -8.40 4.04 -12.19
CA SER A 105 -8.11 3.07 -11.13
C SER A 105 -7.79 3.74 -9.78
N GLY A 106 -7.02 4.83 -9.80
CA GLY A 106 -6.71 5.60 -8.59
C GLY A 106 -7.93 6.31 -7.99
N GLN A 107 -8.79 6.88 -8.83
CA GLN A 107 -10.04 7.53 -8.42
C GLN A 107 -10.98 6.53 -7.75
N TYR A 108 -11.14 5.33 -8.32
CA TYR A 108 -11.93 4.27 -7.69
C TYR A 108 -11.49 3.97 -6.25
N LEU A 109 -10.18 3.88 -6.00
CA LEU A 109 -9.69 3.69 -4.63
C LEU A 109 -10.02 4.88 -3.73
N ILE A 110 -9.90 6.12 -4.21
CA ILE A 110 -10.22 7.33 -3.42
C ILE A 110 -11.70 7.33 -2.99
N ASP A 111 -12.58 6.88 -3.88
CA ASP A 111 -14.02 6.86 -3.64
C ASP A 111 -14.40 5.71 -2.70
N HIS A 112 -13.82 4.54 -2.90
CA HIS A 112 -14.21 3.32 -2.20
C HIS A 112 -13.27 2.92 -1.05
N LEU A 113 -12.28 3.75 -0.66
CA LEU A 113 -11.30 3.35 0.37
C LEU A 113 -11.97 2.94 1.67
N HIS A 114 -12.98 3.71 2.11
CA HIS A 114 -13.74 3.45 3.33
C HIS A 114 -14.51 2.13 3.35
N GLU A 115 -14.77 1.53 2.18
CA GLU A 115 -15.48 0.26 2.06
C GLU A 115 -14.56 -0.95 2.31
N VAL A 116 -13.24 -0.80 2.12
CA VAL A 116 -12.25 -1.87 2.34
C VAL A 116 -12.34 -2.36 3.78
N PRO A 117 -12.59 -3.66 4.06
CA PRO A 117 -12.93 -4.14 5.40
C PRO A 117 -11.79 -4.01 6.42
N VAL A 118 -10.53 -4.01 5.97
CA VAL A 118 -9.35 -3.90 6.82
C VAL A 118 -8.30 -3.00 6.16
N HIS A 119 -7.81 -1.99 6.89
CA HIS A 119 -6.62 -1.23 6.49
C HIS A 119 -5.44 -1.62 7.39
N VAL A 120 -4.34 -2.01 6.78
CA VAL A 120 -3.09 -2.27 7.48
C VAL A 120 -2.11 -1.14 7.15
N ILE A 121 -1.84 -0.28 8.14
CA ILE A 121 -1.05 0.93 7.98
C ILE A 121 0.35 0.70 8.57
N PRO A 122 1.39 0.52 7.73
CA PRO A 122 2.76 0.48 8.21
C PRO A 122 3.16 1.85 8.75
N CYS A 123 3.69 1.87 9.96
CA CYS A 123 4.13 3.04 10.70
C CYS A 123 5.57 2.83 11.15
N ILE A 124 6.32 3.91 11.28
CA ILE A 124 7.69 3.86 11.81
C ILE A 124 7.88 5.01 12.79
N GLN A 125 8.51 4.72 13.92
CA GLN A 125 8.75 5.70 14.97
C GLN A 125 9.82 6.71 14.53
N GLY A 126 9.61 7.96 14.94
CA GLY A 126 10.57 9.04 14.75
C GLY A 126 10.21 9.96 13.59
N ARG A 127 10.66 11.21 13.70
CA ARG A 127 10.58 12.19 12.62
C ARG A 127 11.89 12.20 11.86
N THR A 128 11.82 12.13 10.55
CA THR A 128 13.00 12.16 9.67
C THR A 128 13.31 13.54 9.12
N ASP A 129 12.46 14.53 9.43
CA ASP A 129 12.64 15.92 9.01
C ASP A 129 14.02 16.44 9.44
N HIS A 130 14.75 17.04 8.51
CA HIS A 130 16.07 17.64 8.71
C HIS A 130 17.19 16.67 9.16
N LEU A 131 16.94 15.36 9.22
CA LEU A 131 18.00 14.39 9.50
C LEU A 131 18.93 14.21 8.29
N PRO A 132 20.19 13.77 8.50
CA PRO A 132 21.08 13.39 7.40
C PRO A 132 20.46 12.32 6.51
N ILE A 133 20.79 12.34 5.21
CA ILE A 133 20.25 11.39 4.20
C ILE A 133 20.39 9.94 4.67
N VAL A 134 21.56 9.57 5.23
CA VAL A 134 21.81 8.21 5.72
C VAL A 134 20.80 7.77 6.78
N ALA A 135 20.39 8.67 7.67
CA ALA A 135 19.41 8.37 8.71
C ALA A 135 18.00 8.23 8.11
N GLN A 136 17.61 9.15 7.22
CA GLN A 136 16.31 9.06 6.53
C GLN A 136 16.20 7.77 5.72
N SER A 137 17.23 7.44 4.94
CA SER A 137 17.30 6.20 4.15
C SER A 137 17.23 4.96 5.04
N GLY A 138 17.95 4.94 6.16
CA GLY A 138 17.89 3.84 7.12
C GLY A 138 16.50 3.64 7.73
N THR A 139 15.84 4.73 8.12
CA THR A 139 14.46 4.68 8.65
C THR A 139 13.50 4.14 7.60
N TRP A 140 13.37 4.78 6.43
CA TRP A 140 12.41 4.35 5.41
C TRP A 140 12.72 2.96 4.86
N GLY A 141 14.01 2.64 4.70
CA GLY A 141 14.48 1.32 4.28
C GLY A 141 14.18 0.21 5.28
N SER A 142 13.85 0.53 6.53
CA SER A 142 13.46 -0.47 7.53
C SER A 142 11.99 -0.87 7.41
N ILE A 143 11.08 0.05 7.06
CA ILE A 143 9.63 -0.25 7.02
C ILE A 143 9.14 -0.73 5.66
N MET A 144 9.71 -0.22 4.55
CA MET A 144 9.25 -0.57 3.21
C MET A 144 9.35 -2.06 2.88
N PRO A 145 10.42 -2.79 3.25
CA PRO A 145 10.51 -4.23 3.00
C PRO A 145 9.45 -5.02 3.78
N ALA A 146 9.15 -4.64 5.02
CA ALA A 146 8.09 -5.29 5.80
C ALA A 146 6.70 -5.08 5.17
N ALA A 147 6.41 -3.87 4.69
CA ALA A 147 5.17 -3.59 3.96
C ALA A 147 5.07 -4.41 2.65
N TRP A 148 6.20 -4.62 1.95
CA TRP A 148 6.25 -5.49 0.77
C TRP A 148 6.02 -6.97 1.11
N SER A 149 6.70 -7.48 2.13
CA SER A 149 6.49 -8.84 2.64
C SER A 149 5.04 -9.08 3.06
N PHE A 150 4.40 -8.11 3.71
CA PHE A 150 2.97 -8.19 4.04
C PHE A 150 2.10 -8.35 2.78
N MET A 151 2.34 -7.56 1.73
CA MET A 151 1.59 -7.65 0.48
C MET A 151 1.78 -9.01 -0.22
N LEU A 152 2.97 -9.59 -0.15
CA LEU A 152 3.24 -10.93 -0.67
C LEU A 152 2.53 -12.01 0.15
N ALA A 153 2.57 -11.92 1.48
CA ALA A 153 1.86 -12.84 2.36
C ALA A 153 0.34 -12.79 2.12
N ALA A 154 -0.23 -11.59 2.06
CA ALA A 154 -1.65 -11.39 1.79
C ALA A 154 -2.09 -11.87 0.40
N ARG A 155 -1.14 -12.03 -0.54
CA ARG A 155 -1.40 -12.61 -1.86
C ARG A 155 -1.47 -14.14 -1.84
N LEU A 156 -0.80 -14.79 -0.88
CA LEU A 156 -0.86 -16.24 -0.70
C LEU A 156 -2.11 -16.69 0.07
N SER A 157 -2.69 -15.77 0.83
CA SER A 157 -3.85 -15.94 1.71
C SER A 157 -5.21 -16.02 1.00
#